data_AF-X1EWM0-F1
#
_entry.id   AF-X1EWM0-F1
#
_cell.length_a   1.000
_cell.length_b   1.000
_cell.length_c   1.000
_cell.angle_alpha   90.00
_cell.angle_beta   90.00
_cell.angle_gamma   90.00
#
_symmetry.space_group_name_H-M   'P 1'
#
loop_
_entity.id
_entity.type
_entity.pdbx_description
1 polymer ?
#
loop_
_entity_poly.entity_id
_entity_poly.type
_entity_poly.pdbx_seq_one_letter_code
_entity_poly.pdbx_strand_id
1 'polypeptide(L)'
;PKIKIPIWVGLDVGYRNDYTAICGVGKIDNKIFSVDHKVYIPTEIEELQFDDVKRYLIELSEIYDIQSLYFDPYQAIQLSQDLRKEKINMVELPQTQGNCIAFSQCLFNLIKSQGINFYESEEFRQSLINCKVIYSTRGWRIVKKSGTKKIDLAISLAMASYGAVTALEESESIIEGKGAGKRPSAEQDW
;
A
#
# COMPACT_ATOMS: atom_id res chain seq x y z
N PRO A 1 12.05 -12.03 11.53
CA PRO A 1 12.38 -13.25 10.73
C PRO A 1 13.70 -13.07 9.94
N LYS A 2 14.43 -14.15 9.61
CA LYS A 2 15.67 -14.04 8.79
C LYS A 2 15.40 -13.65 7.33
N ILE A 3 14.25 -14.08 6.81
CA ILE A 3 13.72 -13.69 5.50
C ILE A 3 12.35 -13.10 5.76
N LYS A 4 12.12 -11.87 5.32
CA LYS A 4 10.85 -11.16 5.47
C LYS A 4 10.15 -11.14 4.11
N ILE A 5 8.83 -11.27 4.12
CA ILE A 5 8.02 -11.18 2.90
C ILE A 5 7.90 -9.70 2.51
N PRO A 6 8.17 -9.33 1.25
CA PRO A 6 7.98 -7.96 0.79
C PRO A 6 6.50 -7.61 0.76
N ILE A 7 6.15 -6.46 1.35
CA ILE A 7 4.78 -5.94 1.36
C ILE A 7 4.74 -4.46 0.98
N TRP A 8 3.60 -4.07 0.40
CA TRP A 8 3.22 -2.68 0.19
C TRP A 8 2.04 -2.38 1.09
N VAL A 9 2.07 -1.23 1.74
CA VAL A 9 1.10 -0.88 2.77
C VAL A 9 0.33 0.36 2.33
N GLY A 10 -0.97 0.36 2.56
CA GLY A 10 -1.81 1.55 2.48
C GLY A 10 -2.20 2.01 3.88
N LEU A 11 -2.33 3.32 4.05
CA LEU A 11 -2.82 3.96 5.26
C LEU A 11 -3.88 5.00 4.88
N ASP A 12 -5.14 4.72 5.25
CA ASP A 12 -6.24 5.69 5.16
C ASP A 12 -6.55 6.20 6.56
N VAL A 13 -6.37 7.49 6.81
CA VAL A 13 -6.57 8.11 8.12
C VAL A 13 -7.94 8.78 8.16
N GLY A 14 -8.78 8.33 9.07
CA GLY A 14 -10.07 8.94 9.37
C GLY A 14 -9.98 9.82 10.61
N TYR A 15 -10.64 10.98 10.59
CA TYR A 15 -10.77 11.86 11.76
C TYR A 15 -12.21 11.87 12.29
N ARG A 16 -12.34 11.75 13.62
CA ARG A 16 -13.58 11.68 14.45
C ARG A 16 -14.53 10.54 14.13
N ASN A 17 -15.16 10.57 12.96
CA ASN A 17 -16.28 9.68 12.63
C ASN A 17 -15.89 8.61 11.62
N ASP A 18 -14.72 8.71 11.01
CA ASP A 18 -14.21 7.75 10.02
C ASP A 18 -13.12 6.87 10.60
N TYR A 19 -13.01 5.65 10.06
CA TYR A 19 -12.06 4.66 10.56
C TYR A 19 -10.67 5.01 10.05
N THR A 20 -9.64 4.67 10.82
CA THR A 20 -8.28 4.62 10.30
C THR A 20 -7.95 3.18 9.95
N ALA A 21 -7.53 2.94 8.72
CA ALA A 21 -7.28 1.60 8.21
C ALA A 21 -5.88 1.45 7.62
N ILE A 22 -5.24 0.36 8.01
CA ILE A 22 -3.94 -0.09 7.53
C ILE A 22 -4.17 -1.41 6.79
N CYS A 23 -3.63 -1.52 5.58
CA CYS A 23 -3.72 -2.75 4.79
C CYS A 23 -2.37 -3.04 4.15
N GLY A 24 -1.79 -4.19 4.45
CA GLY A 24 -0.60 -4.73 3.79
C GLY A 24 -0.97 -5.75 2.72
N VAL A 25 -0.37 -5.61 1.54
CA VAL A 25 -0.48 -6.59 0.46
C VAL A 25 0.91 -7.07 0.05
N GLY A 26 1.02 -8.35 -0.29
CA GLY A 26 2.20 -8.93 -0.92
C GLY A 26 1.99 -9.09 -2.42
N LYS A 27 3.09 -9.27 -3.15
CA LYS A 27 3.11 -9.53 -4.59
C LYS A 27 4.04 -10.71 -4.87
N ILE A 28 3.55 -11.70 -5.60
CA ILE A 28 4.35 -12.79 -6.18
C ILE A 28 3.99 -12.82 -7.67
N ASP A 29 5.00 -12.67 -8.53
CA ASP A 29 4.80 -12.40 -9.96
C ASP A 29 3.80 -11.26 -10.17
N ASN A 30 2.76 -11.46 -10.99
CA ASN A 30 1.68 -10.51 -11.21
C ASN A 30 0.44 -10.74 -10.31
N LYS A 31 0.57 -11.50 -9.22
CA LYS A 31 -0.53 -11.76 -8.29
C LYS A 31 -0.34 -11.05 -6.96
N ILE A 32 -1.36 -10.32 -6.55
CA ILE A 32 -1.44 -9.65 -5.26
C ILE A 32 -2.16 -10.55 -4.25
N PHE A 33 -1.78 -10.46 -2.99
CA PHE A 33 -2.49 -11.13 -1.89
C PHE A 33 -2.53 -10.23 -0.66
N SER A 34 -3.66 -10.22 0.04
CA SER A 34 -3.75 -9.56 1.34
C SER A 34 -2.84 -10.27 2.35
N VAL A 35 -2.03 -9.51 3.08
CA VAL A 35 -1.09 -10.07 4.07
C VAL A 35 -1.56 -9.77 5.49
N ASP A 36 -1.90 -8.51 5.76
CA ASP A 36 -2.32 -8.09 7.09
C ASP A 36 -3.22 -6.85 7.01
N HIS A 37 -4.08 -6.65 8.00
CA HIS A 37 -4.87 -5.43 8.11
C HIS A 37 -5.16 -5.06 9.57
N LYS A 38 -5.30 -3.76 9.81
CA LYS A 38 -5.76 -3.22 11.07
C LYS A 38 -6.73 -2.08 10.83
N VAL A 39 -7.87 -2.12 11.51
CA VAL A 39 -8.86 -1.04 11.50
C VAL A 39 -8.99 -0.49 12.92
N TYR A 40 -8.83 0.82 13.04
CA TYR A 40 -9.09 1.58 14.25
C TYR A 40 -10.43 2.29 14.12
N ILE A 41 -11.35 1.94 15.01
CA ILE A 41 -12.69 2.51 15.07
C ILE A 41 -12.67 3.60 16.15
N PRO A 42 -12.87 4.88 15.81
CA PRO A 42 -12.96 5.92 16.82
C PRO A 42 -14.19 5.69 17.69
N THR A 43 -14.06 5.94 18.99
CA THR A 43 -15.20 5.92 19.91
C THR A 43 -15.61 7.36 20.25
N GLU A 44 -16.81 7.55 20.81
CA GLU A 44 -17.28 8.89 21.22
C GLU A 44 -16.40 9.54 22.29
N ILE A 45 -15.59 8.74 22.99
CA ILE A 45 -14.82 9.15 24.18
C ILE A 45 -13.33 9.25 23.86
N GLU A 46 -12.84 8.50 22.87
CA GLU A 46 -11.42 8.39 22.55
C GLU A 46 -11.19 8.71 21.07
N GLU A 47 -10.59 9.87 20.82
CA GLU A 47 -10.06 10.21 19.50
C GLU A 47 -8.90 9.25 19.16
N LEU A 48 -8.74 8.94 17.87
CA LEU A 48 -7.65 8.09 17.38
C LEU A 48 -6.29 8.58 17.92
N GLN A 49 -5.59 7.71 18.63
CA GLN A 49 -4.22 7.96 19.05
C GLN A 49 -3.28 7.51 17.93
N PHE A 50 -2.64 8.47 17.26
CA PHE A 50 -1.65 8.18 16.21
C PHE A 50 -0.46 7.35 16.71
N ASP A 51 -0.22 7.32 18.02
CA ASP A 51 0.79 6.47 18.65
C ASP A 51 0.49 4.98 18.47
N ASP A 52 -0.78 4.56 18.48
CA ASP A 52 -1.15 3.17 18.25
C ASP A 52 -0.95 2.76 16.80
N VAL A 53 -1.28 3.67 15.86
CA VAL A 53 -1.00 3.50 14.43
C VAL A 53 0.51 3.38 14.20
N LYS A 54 1.30 4.26 14.82
CA LYS A 54 2.76 4.23 14.74
C LYS A 54 3.31 2.91 15.27
N ARG A 55 2.89 2.48 16.46
CA ARG A 55 3.33 1.24 17.10
C ARG A 55 3.05 0.03 16.21
N TYR A 56 1.82 -0.08 15.69
CA TYR A 56 1.45 -1.17 14.80
C TYR A 56 2.30 -1.21 13.53
N LEU A 57 2.58 -0.06 12.91
CA LEU A 57 3.42 -0.01 11.70
C LEU A 57 4.88 -0.38 11.97
N ILE A 58 5.40 -0.06 13.15
CA ILE A 58 6.73 -0.51 13.59
C ILE A 58 6.73 -2.02 13.78
N GLU A 59 5.76 -2.58 14.53
CA GLU A 59 5.60 -4.03 14.72
C GLU A 59 5.47 -4.76 13.36
N LEU A 60 4.69 -4.20 12.44
CA LEU A 60 4.54 -4.74 11.09
C LEU A 60 5.87 -4.75 10.33
N SER A 61 6.70 -3.72 10.50
CA SER A 61 8.03 -3.62 9.89
C SER A 61 9.05 -4.60 10.49
N GLU A 62 8.82 -5.08 11.72
CA GLU A 62 9.64 -6.13 12.33
C GLU A 62 9.33 -7.51 11.75
N ILE A 63 8.09 -7.73 11.32
CA ILE A 63 7.60 -8.99 10.76
C ILE A 63 7.85 -9.06 9.24
N TYR A 64 7.55 -7.98 8.52
CA TYR A 64 7.56 -7.91 7.06
C TYR A 64 8.57 -6.90 6.52
N ASP A 65 8.91 -7.02 5.24
CA ASP A 65 9.76 -6.07 4.55
C ASP A 65 8.88 -5.03 3.83
N ILE A 66 8.59 -3.92 4.53
CA ILE A 66 7.74 -2.86 4.00
C ILE A 66 8.50 -2.12 2.90
N GLN A 67 8.18 -2.45 1.65
CA GLN A 67 8.79 -1.81 0.47
C GLN A 67 8.40 -0.34 0.38
N SER A 68 7.12 -0.05 0.63
CA SER A 68 6.57 1.31 0.61
C SER A 68 5.24 1.33 1.37
N LEU A 69 4.98 2.43 2.07
CA LEU A 69 3.72 2.74 2.73
C LEU A 69 3.11 4.00 2.11
N TYR A 70 1.95 3.85 1.47
CA TYR A 70 1.24 4.89 0.76
C TYR A 70 0.16 5.53 1.63
N PHE A 71 0.10 6.86 1.66
CA PHE A 71 -0.81 7.59 2.54
C PHE A 71 -1.18 8.97 1.99
N ASP A 72 -2.31 9.54 2.44
CA ASP A 72 -2.65 10.94 2.20
C ASP A 72 -1.98 11.87 3.22
N PRO A 73 -1.27 12.94 2.81
CA PRO A 73 -0.50 13.76 3.73
C PRO A 73 -1.33 14.68 4.64
N TYR A 74 -2.60 14.96 4.34
CA TYR A 74 -3.38 16.01 5.01
C TYR A 74 -3.42 15.87 6.53
N GLN A 75 -3.59 14.65 7.04
CA GLN A 75 -3.65 14.35 8.48
C GLN A 75 -2.48 13.51 9.00
N ALA A 76 -1.67 12.93 8.11
CA ALA A 76 -0.63 11.96 8.48
C ALA A 76 0.79 12.50 8.32
N ILE A 77 0.98 13.80 8.07
CA ILE A 77 2.32 14.36 7.82
C ILE A 77 3.29 14.13 8.99
N GLN A 78 2.85 14.38 10.23
CA GLN A 78 3.69 14.20 11.43
C GLN A 78 4.01 12.72 11.64
N LEU A 79 2.98 11.86 11.58
CA LEU A 79 3.14 10.40 11.65
C LEU A 79 4.16 9.89 10.61
N SER A 80 4.10 10.41 9.38
CA SER A 80 5.04 10.03 8.32
C SER A 80 6.48 10.41 8.61
N GLN A 81 6.71 11.59 9.20
CA GLN A 81 8.04 12.03 9.59
C GLN A 81 8.61 11.13 10.68
N ASP A 82 7.78 10.71 11.63
CA ASP A 82 8.20 9.83 12.70
C ASP A 82 8.48 8.40 12.21
N LEU A 83 7.64 7.85 11.32
CA LEU A 83 7.89 6.53 10.73
C LEU A 83 9.10 6.51 9.79
N ARG A 84 9.41 7.62 9.11
CA ARG A 84 10.67 7.76 8.34
C ARG A 84 11.91 7.66 9.23
N LYS A 85 11.86 8.14 10.48
CA LYS A 85 12.96 7.97 11.45
C LYS A 85 13.16 6.49 11.83
N GLU A 86 12.08 5.71 11.82
CA GLU A 86 12.08 4.25 11.98
C GLU A 86 12.45 3.49 10.70
N LYS A 87 12.94 4.20 9.67
CA LYS A 87 13.35 3.65 8.36
C LYS A 87 12.22 3.02 7.56
N ILE A 88 10.97 3.36 7.85
CA ILE A 88 9.83 2.95 7.02
C ILE A 88 9.70 3.91 5.84
N ASN A 89 9.65 3.35 4.63
CA ASN A 89 9.55 4.12 3.40
C ASN A 89 8.12 4.68 3.20
N MET A 90 7.91 5.92 3.66
CA MET A 90 6.62 6.62 3.56
C MET A 90 6.49 7.38 2.24
N VAL A 91 5.56 6.95 1.38
CA VAL A 91 5.27 7.50 0.06
C VAL A 91 3.95 8.29 0.09
N GLU A 92 4.02 9.57 -0.24
CA GLU A 92 2.83 10.41 -0.30
C GLU A 92 1.99 10.06 -1.54
N LEU A 93 0.72 9.77 -1.32
CA LEU A 93 -0.30 9.55 -2.34
C LEU A 93 -1.53 10.41 -2.00
N PRO A 94 -1.47 11.73 -2.25
CA PRO A 94 -2.57 12.61 -1.90
C PRO A 94 -3.87 12.19 -2.59
N GLN A 95 -5.01 12.21 -1.91
CA GLN A 95 -6.34 11.81 -2.41
C GLN A 95 -6.94 12.84 -3.38
N THR A 96 -6.15 13.33 -4.32
CA THR A 96 -6.62 14.12 -5.48
C THR A 96 -7.59 13.28 -6.32
N GLN A 97 -8.41 13.94 -7.14
CA GLN A 97 -9.32 13.23 -8.05
C GLN A 97 -8.57 12.22 -8.94
N GLY A 98 -7.38 12.58 -9.45
CA GLY A 98 -6.58 11.70 -10.31
C GLY A 98 -6.09 10.45 -9.59
N ASN A 99 -5.50 10.62 -8.41
CA ASN A 99 -5.01 9.49 -7.62
C ASN A 99 -6.16 8.59 -7.16
N CYS A 100 -7.27 9.17 -6.73
CA CYS A 100 -8.48 8.42 -6.38
C CYS A 100 -9.01 7.58 -7.54
N ILE A 101 -8.99 8.09 -8.77
CA ILE A 101 -9.35 7.31 -9.96
C ILE A 101 -8.33 6.18 -10.15
N ALA A 102 -7.03 6.48 -10.10
CA ALA A 102 -5.97 5.52 -10.35
C ALA A 102 -6.01 4.31 -9.40
N PHE A 103 -6.02 4.54 -8.08
CA PHE A 103 -6.05 3.43 -7.13
C PHE A 103 -7.40 2.69 -7.11
N SER A 104 -8.51 3.40 -7.37
CA SER A 104 -9.84 2.77 -7.44
C SER A 104 -9.94 1.80 -8.62
N GLN A 105 -9.48 2.24 -9.80
CA GLN A 105 -9.49 1.42 -11.00
C GLN A 105 -8.51 0.25 -10.91
N CYS A 106 -7.33 0.48 -10.31
CA CYS A 106 -6.36 -0.57 -10.02
C CYS A 106 -7.00 -1.70 -9.21
N LEU A 107 -7.59 -1.38 -8.05
CA LEU A 107 -8.21 -2.38 -7.18
C LEU A 107 -9.36 -3.13 -7.88
N PHE A 108 -10.23 -2.40 -8.59
CA PHE A 108 -11.32 -3.04 -9.31
C PHE A 108 -10.85 -3.98 -10.41
N ASN A 109 -9.81 -3.59 -11.17
CA ASN A 109 -9.25 -4.44 -12.21
C ASN A 109 -8.67 -5.71 -11.60
N LEU A 110 -7.94 -5.61 -10.48
CA LEU A 110 -7.41 -6.77 -9.76
C LEU A 110 -8.52 -7.69 -9.27
N ILE A 111 -9.60 -7.16 -8.69
CA ILE A 111 -10.74 -7.97 -8.23
C ILE A 111 -11.43 -8.65 -9.43
N LYS A 112 -11.69 -7.88 -10.50
CA LYS A 112 -12.39 -8.37 -11.69
C LYS A 112 -11.60 -9.44 -12.44
N SER A 113 -10.27 -9.31 -12.49
CA SER A 113 -9.38 -10.27 -13.16
C SER A 113 -8.95 -11.44 -12.28
N GLN A 114 -9.38 -11.49 -11.02
CA GLN A 114 -8.85 -12.42 -10.01
C GLN A 114 -7.32 -12.30 -9.84
N GLY A 115 -6.79 -11.08 -10.03
CA GLY A 115 -5.39 -10.73 -9.81
C GLY A 115 -5.04 -10.45 -8.35
N ILE A 116 -6.03 -10.41 -7.45
CA ILE A 116 -5.86 -10.28 -6.00
C ILE A 116 -6.58 -11.40 -5.26
N ASN A 117 -5.87 -12.02 -4.30
CA ASN A 117 -6.43 -13.00 -3.36
C ASN A 117 -6.57 -12.40 -1.96
N PHE A 118 -7.62 -12.79 -1.26
CA PHE A 118 -7.89 -12.38 0.12
C PHE A 118 -7.79 -13.57 1.05
N TYR A 119 -7.23 -13.39 2.25
CA TYR A 119 -7.60 -14.27 3.37
C TYR A 119 -9.02 -13.97 3.83
N GLU A 120 -9.61 -14.90 4.56
CA GLU A 120 -10.97 -14.73 5.06
C GLU A 120 -11.03 -13.61 6.12
N SER A 121 -11.75 -12.54 5.81
CA SER A 121 -12.04 -11.43 6.74
C SER A 121 -13.39 -10.79 6.39
N GLU A 122 -14.25 -10.69 7.40
CA GLU A 122 -15.52 -9.97 7.29
C GLU A 122 -15.30 -8.46 7.11
N GLU A 123 -14.22 -7.90 7.68
CA GLU A 123 -13.93 -6.47 7.55
C GLU A 123 -13.62 -6.10 6.10
N PHE A 124 -12.84 -6.91 5.39
CA PHE A 124 -12.63 -6.74 3.94
C PHE A 124 -13.94 -6.85 3.17
N ARG A 125 -14.71 -7.92 3.42
CA ARG A 125 -15.99 -8.17 2.75
C ARG A 125 -16.94 -6.98 2.92
N GLN A 126 -17.13 -6.54 4.15
CA GLN A 126 -18.05 -5.46 4.49
C GLN A 126 -17.60 -4.12 3.91
N SER A 127 -16.29 -3.81 4.00
CA SER A 127 -15.72 -2.58 3.45
C SER A 127 -15.88 -2.50 1.93
N LEU A 128 -15.57 -3.59 1.21
CA LEU A 128 -15.70 -3.66 -0.25
C LEU A 128 -17.17 -3.60 -0.72
N ILE A 129 -18.09 -4.29 -0.03
CA ILE A 129 -19.53 -4.24 -0.38
C ILE A 129 -20.12 -2.85 -0.12
N ASN A 130 -19.55 -2.04 0.77
CA ASN A 130 -20.00 -0.69 1.07
C ASN A 130 -19.59 0.35 -0.01
N CYS A 131 -18.76 -0.05 -0.98
CA CYS A 131 -18.33 0.80 -2.07
C CYS A 131 -19.41 0.99 -3.15
N LYS A 132 -19.45 2.18 -3.75
CA LYS A 132 -20.09 2.46 -5.05
C LYS A 132 -19.15 3.30 -5.90
N VAL A 133 -19.42 3.42 -7.19
CA VAL A 133 -18.64 4.25 -8.11
C VAL A 133 -19.29 5.61 -8.32
N ILE A 134 -18.47 6.64 -8.52
CA ILE A 134 -18.90 7.93 -9.06
C ILE A 134 -18.07 8.26 -10.31
N TYR A 135 -18.76 8.64 -11.38
CA TYR A 135 -18.15 8.97 -12.66
C TYR A 135 -17.81 10.46 -12.74
N SER A 136 -16.73 10.76 -13.44
CA SER A 136 -16.32 12.08 -13.89
C SER A 136 -15.95 12.01 -15.37
N THR A 137 -15.59 13.16 -15.96
CA THR A 137 -15.10 13.21 -17.34
C THR A 137 -13.76 12.52 -17.54
N ARG A 138 -12.98 12.31 -16.46
CA ARG A 138 -11.63 11.72 -16.49
C ARG A 138 -11.59 10.24 -16.11
N GLY A 139 -12.71 9.68 -15.64
CA GLY A 139 -12.77 8.30 -15.16
C GLY A 139 -13.79 8.14 -14.04
N TRP A 140 -13.55 7.17 -13.16
CA TRP A 140 -14.43 6.92 -12.03
C TRP A 140 -13.60 6.51 -10.81
N ARG A 141 -14.14 6.81 -9.62
CA ARG A 141 -13.51 6.45 -8.34
C ARG A 141 -14.53 5.80 -7.42
N ILE A 142 -14.03 5.05 -6.44
CA ILE A 142 -14.83 4.44 -5.38
C ILE A 142 -15.22 5.51 -4.34
N VAL A 143 -16.46 5.44 -3.86
CA VAL A 143 -17.02 6.25 -2.78
C VAL A 143 -17.91 5.42 -1.86
N LYS A 144 -18.23 5.94 -0.68
CA LYS A 144 -19.15 5.33 0.29
C LYS A 144 -20.57 5.24 -0.31
N LYS A 145 -21.27 4.12 -0.15
CA LYS A 145 -22.68 3.97 -0.59
C LYS A 145 -23.59 5.02 0.06
N SER A 146 -23.43 5.22 1.36
CA SER A 146 -24.04 6.28 2.19
C SER A 146 -23.03 6.79 3.23
N GLY A 147 -23.28 7.95 3.84
CA GLY A 147 -22.37 8.53 4.85
C GLY A 147 -22.19 7.68 6.12
N THR A 148 -23.12 6.77 6.39
CA THR A 148 -23.03 5.83 7.53
C THR A 148 -22.19 4.59 7.23
N LYS A 149 -21.90 4.29 5.96
CA LYS A 149 -21.08 3.14 5.58
C LYS A 149 -19.60 3.48 5.60
N LYS A 150 -18.78 2.49 5.96
CA LYS A 150 -17.32 2.60 6.07
C LYS A 150 -16.65 1.82 4.96
N ILE A 151 -15.66 2.45 4.35
CA ILE A 151 -14.88 1.92 3.21
C ILE A 151 -13.38 2.15 3.38
N ASP A 152 -12.97 2.64 4.55
CA ASP A 152 -11.63 3.18 4.78
C ASP A 152 -10.58 2.06 4.60
N LEU A 153 -10.92 0.82 4.97
CA LEU A 153 -10.13 -0.38 4.64
C LEU A 153 -10.06 -0.66 3.12
N ALA A 154 -11.12 -0.38 2.35
CA ALA A 154 -11.08 -0.57 0.89
C ALA A 154 -10.23 0.51 0.21
N ILE A 155 -10.21 1.73 0.74
CA ILE A 155 -9.31 2.80 0.29
C ILE A 155 -7.86 2.44 0.62
N SER A 156 -7.58 2.02 1.86
CA SER A 156 -6.27 1.54 2.29
C SER A 156 -5.78 0.37 1.42
N LEU A 157 -6.63 -0.63 1.16
CA LEU A 157 -6.35 -1.73 0.24
C LEU A 157 -6.05 -1.25 -1.19
N ALA A 158 -6.81 -0.26 -1.69
CA ALA A 158 -6.61 0.27 -3.03
C ALA A 158 -5.25 0.99 -3.16
N MET A 159 -4.86 1.78 -2.15
CA MET A 159 -3.55 2.43 -2.09
C MET A 159 -2.41 1.39 -2.06
N ALA A 160 -2.53 0.38 -1.20
CA ALA A 160 -1.55 -0.71 -1.09
C ALA A 160 -1.38 -1.47 -2.42
N SER A 161 -2.50 -1.85 -3.03
CA SER A 161 -2.54 -2.57 -4.30
C SER A 161 -1.98 -1.75 -5.45
N TYR A 162 -2.32 -0.45 -5.50
CA TYR A 162 -1.75 0.48 -6.46
C TYR A 162 -0.24 0.59 -6.31
N GLY A 163 0.25 0.70 -5.08
CA GLY A 163 1.67 0.70 -4.77
C GLY A 163 2.38 -0.55 -5.26
N ALA A 164 1.84 -1.73 -4.95
CA ALA A 164 2.43 -3.00 -5.35
C ALA A 164 2.48 -3.20 -6.88
N VAL A 165 1.44 -2.73 -7.61
CA VAL A 165 1.38 -2.82 -9.07
C VAL A 165 2.31 -1.83 -9.75
N THR A 166 2.50 -0.64 -9.18
CA THR A 166 3.30 0.44 -9.79
C THR A 166 4.74 0.47 -9.31
N ALA A 167 5.08 -0.31 -8.28
CA ALA A 167 6.46 -0.53 -7.88
C ALA A 167 7.26 -1.06 -9.07
N LEU A 168 8.40 -0.42 -9.33
CA LEU A 168 9.36 -0.93 -10.30
C LEU A 168 9.79 -2.31 -9.84
N GLU A 169 9.71 -3.30 -10.72
CA GLU A 169 10.40 -4.56 -10.50
C GLU A 169 11.89 -4.23 -10.59
N GLU A 170 12.61 -4.32 -9.47
CA GLU A 170 14.07 -4.36 -9.53
C GLU A 170 14.43 -5.60 -10.34
N SER A 171 14.72 -5.40 -11.62
CA SER A 171 15.25 -6.44 -12.48
C SER A 171 16.46 -7.04 -11.79
N GLU A 172 16.48 -8.36 -11.62
CA GLU A 172 17.65 -9.10 -11.14
C GLU A 172 18.85 -8.88 -12.08
N SER A 173 19.59 -7.78 -11.90
CA SER A 173 20.87 -7.55 -12.57
C SER A 173 22.02 -8.11 -11.72
N ILE A 174 21.83 -9.26 -11.06
CA ILE A 174 22.84 -9.89 -10.19
C ILE A 174 23.52 -11.11 -10.84
N ILE A 175 23.12 -11.57 -12.03
CA ILE A 175 23.73 -12.80 -12.62
C ILE A 175 24.85 -12.55 -13.66
N GLU A 176 25.07 -11.34 -14.18
CA GLU A 176 26.25 -11.10 -15.06
C GLU A 176 27.32 -10.26 -14.37
N GLY A 177 28.23 -10.94 -13.65
CA GLY A 177 29.37 -10.26 -13.04
C GLY A 177 30.43 -11.15 -12.38
N LYS A 178 30.46 -12.45 -12.67
CA LYS A 178 31.61 -13.31 -12.32
C LYS A 178 32.08 -14.07 -13.55
N GLY A 179 33.14 -13.56 -14.17
CA GLY A 179 34.09 -14.38 -14.93
C GLY A 179 34.10 -14.17 -16.45
N ALA A 180 34.83 -13.15 -16.91
CA ALA A 180 35.60 -13.19 -18.15
C ALA A 180 36.55 -11.96 -18.12
N GLY A 181 37.80 -12.11 -17.71
CA GLY A 181 38.88 -12.39 -18.64
C GLY A 181 39.66 -11.10 -18.92
N LYS A 182 40.88 -11.01 -18.37
CA LYS A 182 41.85 -9.94 -18.68
C LYS A 182 41.95 -9.76 -20.20
N ARG A 183 41.77 -8.52 -20.68
CA ARG A 183 42.17 -8.14 -22.05
C ARG A 183 43.70 -8.09 -22.11
N PRO A 184 44.38 -8.69 -23.10
CA PRO A 184 45.76 -8.36 -23.37
C PRO A 184 45.83 -6.94 -23.95
N SER A 185 46.82 -6.16 -23.52
CA SER A 185 47.22 -4.91 -24.19
C SER A 185 47.82 -5.25 -25.55
N ALA A 186 47.27 -4.66 -26.61
CA ALA A 186 47.95 -4.64 -27.90
C ALA A 186 49.08 -3.61 -27.82
N GLU A 187 50.32 -4.09 -27.72
CA GLU A 187 51.49 -3.35 -28.17
C GLU A 187 51.43 -3.27 -29.69
N GLN A 188 51.62 -2.07 -30.20
CA GLN A 188 51.63 -1.76 -31.62
C GLN A 188 53.09 -1.54 -32.00
N ASP A 189 53.73 -2.61 -32.47
CA ASP A 189 55.05 -2.60 -33.08
C ASP A 189 54.91 -2.90 -34.58
N TRP A 190 55.61 -2.09 -35.38
CA TRP A 190 55.83 -2.09 -36.86
C TRP A 190 54.73 -1.48 -37.74
#